data_AF-A0A3D4FHD2-F1
#
_entry.id   AF-A0A3D4FHD2-F1
#
_cell.length_a   1.000
_cell.length_b   1.000
_cell.length_c   1.000
_cell.angle_alpha   90.00
_cell.angle_beta   90.00
_cell.angle_gamma   90.00
#
_symmetry.space_group_name_H-M   'P 1'
#
loop_
_entity.id
_entity.type
_entity.pdbx_description
1 polymer ?
#
loop_
_entity_poly.entity_id
_entity_poly.type
_entity_poly.pdbx_seq_one_letter_code
_entity_poly.pdbx_strand_id
1 'polypeptide(L)'
;SPILVGTIPLEIDIEKSDLDIICEVHNFYEFEKLIKNSFQKYKNFNINKINENQAIVANFFIKEFEIEIYGQAIPTKEQYGYRH
;
A
#
# COMPACT_ATOMS: atom_id res chain seq x y z
N SER A 1 13.48 -2.58 -3.71
CA SER A 1 13.82 -1.63 -2.64
C SER A 1 12.59 -0.79 -2.35
N PRO A 2 12.10 -0.68 -1.10
CA PRO A 2 10.94 0.15 -0.81
C PRO A 2 11.33 1.63 -0.96
N ILE A 3 10.50 2.40 -1.68
CA ILE A 3 10.63 3.85 -1.77
C ILE A 3 9.53 4.43 -0.90
N LEU A 4 9.90 5.22 0.11
CA LEU A 4 8.95 6.06 0.83
C LEU A 4 8.59 7.23 -0.10
N VAL A 5 7.50 7.10 -0.84
CA VAL A 5 6.89 8.23 -1.54
C VAL A 5 5.97 8.94 -0.56
N GLY A 6 6.35 10.15 -0.16
CA GLY A 6 5.42 11.09 0.47
C GLY A 6 4.29 11.42 -0.51
N THR A 7 3.09 11.60 0.04
CA THR A 7 1.78 11.77 -0.60
C THR A 7 1.84 12.20 -2.07
N ILE A 8 1.66 11.24 -2.97
CA ILE A 8 1.12 11.54 -4.30
C ILE A 8 -0.38 11.34 -4.17
N PRO A 9 -1.21 12.37 -4.39
CA PRO A 9 -2.66 12.18 -4.48
C PRO A 9 -2.92 11.36 -5.74
N LEU A 10 -2.95 10.04 -5.60
CA LEU A 10 -3.68 9.22 -6.53
C LEU A 10 -5.14 9.57 -6.29
N GLU A 11 -5.84 10.11 -7.29
CA GLU A 11 -7.29 10.36 -7.28
C GLU A 11 -8.06 9.03 -7.26
N ILE A 12 -7.74 8.15 -6.32
CA ILE A 12 -8.53 6.99 -5.96
C ILE A 12 -9.29 7.47 -4.72
N ASP A 13 -10.59 7.64 -4.90
CA ASP A 13 -11.53 8.16 -3.91
C ASP A 13 -11.67 7.17 -2.74
N ILE A 14 -10.68 7.15 -1.85
CA ILE A 14 -10.64 6.34 -0.63
C ILE A 14 -10.56 7.32 0.55
N GLU A 15 -11.39 7.10 1.57
CA GLU A 15 -11.46 7.94 2.76
C GLU A 15 -10.04 8.21 3.32
N LYS A 16 -9.76 9.50 3.58
CA LYS A 16 -8.41 10.00 3.87
C LYS A 16 -7.78 9.30 5.08
N SER A 17 -6.95 8.29 4.83
CA SER A 17 -5.99 7.82 5.83
C SER A 17 -5.02 8.98 6.17
N ASP A 18 -4.42 8.97 7.36
CA ASP A 18 -3.47 10.01 7.73
C ASP A 18 -2.15 9.87 6.95
N LEU A 19 -1.77 8.63 6.59
CA LEU A 19 -0.50 8.28 5.97
C LEU A 19 -0.64 7.13 4.96
N ASP A 20 -0.46 7.43 3.68
CA ASP A 20 -0.41 6.45 2.59
C ASP A 20 1.03 6.08 2.21
N ILE A 21 1.30 4.79 2.02
CA ILE A 21 2.60 4.24 1.58
C ILE A 21 2.38 3.38 0.34
N ILE A 22 2.95 3.75 -0.80
CA ILE A 22 2.85 2.98 -2.04
C ILE A 22 4.14 2.16 -2.26
N CYS A 23 3.99 0.89 -2.65
CA CYS A 23 5.09 -0.03 -2.89
C CYS A 23 4.96 -0.70 -4.26
N GLU A 24 6.05 -0.74 -5.02
CA GLU A 24 6.17 -1.67 -6.14
C GLU A 24 6.42 -3.08 -5.59
N VAL A 25 5.54 -4.01 -5.93
CA VAL A 25 5.52 -5.39 -5.40
C VAL A 25 5.61 -6.37 -6.55
N HIS A 26 6.74 -7.05 -6.68
CA HIS A 26 6.91 -8.12 -7.66
C HIS A 26 6.57 -9.51 -7.10
N ASN A 27 6.52 -9.66 -5.78
CA ASN A 27 6.16 -10.91 -5.11
C ASN A 27 5.17 -10.61 -3.97
N PHE A 28 3.88 -10.77 -4.27
CA PHE A 28 2.80 -10.50 -3.33
C PHE A 28 2.79 -11.45 -2.13
N TYR A 29 3.27 -12.67 -2.28
CA TYR A 29 3.33 -13.63 -1.18
C TYR A 29 4.35 -13.19 -0.12
N GLU A 30 5.58 -12.86 -0.56
CA GLU A 30 6.62 -12.36 0.34
C GLU A 30 6.26 -10.99 0.93
N PHE A 31 5.63 -10.12 0.13
CA PHE A 31 5.18 -8.82 0.61
C PHE A 31 4.07 -8.96 1.67
N GLU A 32 3.06 -9.80 1.43
CA GLU A 32 2.01 -10.07 2.40
C GLU A 32 2.60 -10.59 3.72
N LYS A 33 3.54 -11.54 3.64
CA LYS A 33 4.22 -12.10 4.81
C LYS A 33 5.02 -11.03 5.56
N LEU A 34 5.73 -10.16 4.84
CA LEU A 34 6.44 -9.02 5.41
C LEU A 34 5.49 -8.08 6.15
N ILE A 35 4.38 -7.67 5.51
CA ILE A 35 3.40 -6.76 6.10
C ILE A 35 2.77 -7.38 7.34
N LYS A 36 2.34 -8.65 7.28
CA LYS A 36 1.81 -9.38 8.44
C LYS A 36 2.84 -9.43 9.58
N ASN A 37 4.07 -9.84 9.30
CA ASN A 37 5.11 -9.93 10.34
C ASN A 37 5.43 -8.59 11.00
N SER A 38 5.45 -7.51 10.22
CA SER A 38 5.74 -6.17 10.71
C SER A 38 4.58 -5.52 11.46
N PHE A 39 3.34 -5.72 10.98
CA PHE A 39 2.22 -4.85 11.35
C PHE A 39 0.99 -5.56 11.93
N GLN A 40 0.90 -6.89 11.92
CA GLN A 40 -0.28 -7.61 12.43
C GLN A 40 -0.63 -7.33 13.89
N LYS A 41 0.33 -6.85 14.67
CA LYS A 41 0.17 -6.50 16.09
C LYS A 41 -0.48 -5.14 16.33
N TYR A 42 -0.60 -4.31 15.29
CA TYR A 42 -1.16 -2.96 15.41
C TYR A 42 -2.69 -3.00 15.37
N LYS A 43 -3.29 -1.94 15.92
CA LYS A 43 -4.74 -1.84 16.06
C LYS A 43 -5.39 -1.81 14.67
N ASN A 44 -6.53 -2.50 14.55
CA ASN A 44 -7.31 -2.61 13.32
C ASN A 44 -6.50 -3.08 12.11
N PHE A 45 -5.44 -3.87 12.34
CA PHE A 45 -4.68 -4.42 11.23
C PHE A 45 -5.58 -5.27 10.34
N ASN A 46 -5.61 -4.93 9.06
CA ASN A 46 -6.30 -5.65 8.02
C ASN A 46 -5.43 -5.65 6.75
N ILE A 47 -5.56 -6.71 5.96
CA ILE A 47 -4.81 -6.89 4.72
C ILE A 47 -5.67 -7.59 3.69
N ASN A 48 -5.82 -6.95 2.53
CA ASN A 48 -6.67 -7.37 1.44
C ASN A 48 -5.87 -7.47 0.15
N LYS A 49 -6.18 -8.48 -0.67
CA LYS A 49 -5.65 -8.61 -2.03
C LYS A 49 -6.74 -8.24 -3.02
N ILE A 50 -6.41 -7.40 -3.98
CA ILE A 50 -7.34 -6.93 -5.01
C ILE A 50 -6.97 -7.59 -6.34
N ASN A 51 -7.99 -8.03 -7.09
CA ASN A 51 -7.91 -8.60 -8.44
C ASN A 51 -6.81 -9.68 -8.57
N GLU A 52 -6.93 -10.80 -7.88
CA GLU A 52 -6.02 -11.97 -8.01
C GLU A 52 -4.51 -11.66 -7.84
N ASN A 53 -4.16 -10.76 -6.92
CA ASN A 53 -2.80 -10.25 -6.71
C ASN A 53 -2.33 -9.23 -7.76
N GLN A 54 -3.20 -8.37 -8.27
CA GLN A 54 -2.75 -7.16 -8.96
C GLN A 54 -2.38 -6.06 -7.96
N ALA A 55 -3.04 -6.04 -6.80
CA ALA A 55 -2.71 -5.16 -5.70
C ALA A 55 -2.88 -5.85 -4.33
N ILE A 56 -2.23 -5.29 -3.31
CA ILE A 56 -2.40 -5.63 -1.91
C ILE A 56 -2.49 -4.36 -1.09
N VAL A 57 -3.49 -4.28 -0.23
CA VAL A 57 -3.76 -3.12 0.63
C VAL A 57 -3.72 -3.58 2.06
N ALA A 58 -2.97 -2.90 2.91
CA ALA A 58 -2.96 -3.15 4.33
C ALA A 58 -3.22 -1.85 5.08
N ASN A 59 -4.14 -1.89 6.03
CA ASN A 59 -4.46 -0.74 6.87
C ASN A 59 -4.30 -1.12 8.34
N PHE A 60 -3.78 -0.19 9.14
CA PHE A 60 -3.60 -0.37 10.58
C PHE A 60 -3.36 0.98 11.25
N PHE A 61 -3.48 1.02 12.57
CA PHE A 61 -3.25 2.22 13.35
C PHE A 61 -1.96 2.13 14.16
N ILE A 62 -1.10 3.15 14.03
CA ILE A 62 0.01 3.39 14.96
C ILE A 62 -0.32 4.63 15.78
N LYS A 63 -0.55 4.43 17.09
CA LYS A 63 -1.11 5.45 17.98
C LYS A 63 -2.49 5.92 17.46
N GLU A 64 -2.60 7.18 17.06
CA GLU A 64 -3.83 7.79 16.54
C GLU A 64 -3.83 7.90 15.02
N PHE A 65 -2.70 7.59 14.36
CA PHE A 65 -2.57 7.70 12.91
C PHE A 65 -3.05 6.44 12.21
N GLU A 66 -3.95 6.61 11.25
CA GLU A 66 -4.29 5.57 10.28
C GLU A 66 -3.21 5.50 9.20
N ILE A 67 -2.67 4.30 8.98
CA ILE A 67 -1.66 4.03 7.96
C ILE A 67 -2.26 3.05 6.96
N GLU A 68 -2.21 3.40 5.69
CA GLU A 68 -2.52 2.52 4.57
C GLU A 68 -1.26 2.23 3.75
N ILE A 69 -1.01 0.95 3.46
CA ILE A 69 0.07 0.48 2.60
C ILE A 69 -0.53 -0.16 1.36
N TYR A 70 -0.25 0.41 0.21
CA TYR A 70 -0.75 -0.01 -1.09
C TYR A 70 0.39 -0.58 -1.96
N GLY A 71 0.38 -1.88 -2.19
CA GLY A 71 1.36 -2.59 -3.03
C GLY A 71 0.79 -2.99 -4.38
N GLN A 72 1.48 -2.72 -5.49
CA GLN A 72 1.07 -3.15 -6.84
C GLN A 72 2.24 -3.66 -7.67
N ALA A 73 1.97 -4.59 -8.59
CA ALA A 73 2.94 -5.11 -9.58
C ALA A 73 2.98 -4.29 -10.87
N ILE A 74 2.68 -3.00 -10.78
CA ILE A 74 2.73 -2.08 -11.92
C ILE A 74 4.05 -1.30 -11.80
N PRO A 75 4.95 -1.37 -12.79
CA PRO A 75 6.09 -0.47 -12.86
C PRO A 75 5.58 0.98 -12.81
N THR A 76 6.20 1.82 -11.97
CA THR A 76 5.76 3.22 -11.74
C THR A 76 5.64 4.06 -13.02
N LYS A 77 6.22 3.59 -14.14
CA LYS A 77 6.19 4.21 -15.47
C LYS A 77 4.92 3.96 -16.29
N GLU A 78 4.03 3.06 -15.87
CA GLU A 78 2.75 2.78 -16.54
C GLU A 78 1.52 3.22 -15.73
N GLN A 79 1.72 3.79 -14.53
CA GLN A 79 0.69 4.58 -13.84
C GLN A 79 0.55 5.94 -14.56
N TYR A 80 -0.68 6.43 -14.74
CA TYR A 80 -1.05 7.61 -15.55
C TYR A 80 -0.40 8.93 -15.06
N GLY A 81 0.90 9.09 -15.33
CA GLY A 81 1.69 10.30 -15.05
C GLY A 81 2.92 10.45 -15.96
N TYR A 82 3.01 9.66 -17.05
CA TYR A 82 4.03 9.82 -18.09
C TYR A 82 3.41 9.94 -19.49
N ARG A 83 2.42 10.82 -19.62
CA ARG A 83 2.15 11.56 -20.86
C ARG A 83 1.78 12.99 -20.45
N HIS A 84 2.48 13.92 -21.09
CA HIS A 84 2.43 15.39 -21.00
C HIS A 84 1.11 15.99 -20.47
#